data_AF-A0A819QFA7-F1
#
_entry.id   AF-A0A819QFA7-F1
#
_cell.length_a   1.000
_cell.length_b   1.000
_cell.length_c   1.000
_cell.angle_alpha   90.00
_cell.angle_beta   90.00
_cell.angle_gamma   90.00
#
_symmetry.space_group_name_H-M   'P 1'
#
loop_
_entity.id
_entity.type
_entity.pdbx_description
1 polymer ?
#
loop_
_entity_poly.entity_id
_entity_poly.type
_entity_poly.pdbx_seq_one_letter_code
_entity_poly.pdbx_strand_id
1 'polypeptide(L)'
;KLYNQYIENGLIEILSPPIEYYPDFDKLTLSLNDNKERVKWRTKQNYDFTYLMMYSSIRGKYYIQLEDDVITKPDYIHIIESFINKQKTQD
;
A
#
# COMPACT_ATOMS: atom_id res chain seq x y z
N LYS A 1 15.17 21.68 -2.58
CA LYS A 1 14.48 20.41 -2.94
C LYS A 1 13.14 20.39 -2.22
N LEU A 2 12.01 20.35 -2.95
CA LEU A 2 10.65 20.61 -2.45
C LEU A 2 10.19 19.72 -1.28
N TYR A 3 10.76 18.51 -1.14
CA TYR A 3 10.30 17.52 -0.17
C TYR A 3 11.29 17.19 0.96
N ASN A 4 12.49 17.79 0.97
CA ASN A 4 13.53 17.44 1.95
C ASN A 4 13.07 17.59 3.40
N GLN A 5 12.40 18.69 3.72
CA GLN A 5 11.89 18.94 5.07
C GLN A 5 10.93 17.85 5.55
N TYR A 6 10.09 17.32 4.65
CA TYR A 6 9.13 16.27 4.97
C TYR A 6 9.80 14.90 5.14
N ILE A 7 10.90 14.65 4.42
CA ILE A 7 11.70 13.44 4.63
C ILE A 7 12.45 13.54 5.96
N GLU A 8 13.09 14.68 6.21
CA GLU A 8 13.90 14.93 7.41
C GLU A 8 13.07 14.91 8.70
N ASN A 9 11.82 15.39 8.67
CA ASN A 9 10.93 15.37 9.83
C ASN A 9 10.11 14.08 9.97
N GLY A 10 10.25 13.13 9.04
CA GLY A 10 9.54 11.85 9.07
C GLY A 10 8.08 11.89 8.57
N LEU A 11 7.62 12.99 7.98
CA LEU A 11 6.30 13.01 7.31
C LEU A 11 6.28 12.10 6.07
N ILE A 12 7.39 12.04 5.32
CA ILE A 12 7.58 11.13 4.18
C ILE A 12 8.67 10.14 4.55
N GLU A 13 8.30 8.86 4.59
CA GLU A 13 9.25 7.76 4.75
C GLU A 13 9.41 7.04 3.40
N ILE A 14 10.66 6.78 3.01
CA ILE A 14 10.98 6.04 1.78
C ILE A 14 11.34 4.61 2.16
N LEU A 15 10.61 3.65 1.61
CA LEU A 15 10.85 2.23 1.84
C LEU A 15 11.48 1.60 0.60
N SER A 16 12.51 0.78 0.81
CA SER A 16 13.12 -0.05 -0.22
C SER A 16 13.20 -1.49 0.31
N PRO A 17 12.26 -2.36 -0.08
CA PRO A 17 12.31 -3.76 0.33
C PRO A 17 13.60 -4.42 -0.17
N PRO A 18 14.26 -5.27 0.65
CA PRO A 18 15.44 -6.01 0.22
C PRO A 18 15.09 -6.96 -0.94
N ILE A 19 16.06 -7.27 -1.81
CA ILE A 19 15.80 -8.09 -3.00
C ILE A 19 15.30 -9.50 -2.63
N GLU A 20 15.74 -10.00 -1.48
CA GLU A 20 15.40 -11.32 -0.93
C GLU A 20 13.93 -11.41 -0.48
N TYR A 21 13.24 -10.27 -0.33
CA TYR A 21 11.82 -10.24 -0.01
C TYR A 21 10.96 -10.69 -1.21
N TYR A 22 11.47 -10.53 -2.43
CA TYR A 22 10.74 -10.88 -3.65
C TYR A 22 10.97 -12.34 -4.04
N PRO A 23 10.00 -12.99 -4.71
CA PRO A 23 10.17 -14.34 -5.22
C PRO A 23 11.04 -14.33 -6.48
N ASP A 24 11.40 -15.53 -6.94
CA ASP A 24 11.98 -15.71 -8.27
C ASP A 24 10.91 -15.42 -9.35
N PHE A 25 10.98 -14.22 -9.94
CA PHE A 25 10.05 -13.73 -10.95
C PHE A 25 10.04 -14.57 -12.23
N ASP A 26 11.08 -15.35 -12.50
CA ASP A 26 11.13 -16.21 -13.69
C ASP A 26 10.39 -17.53 -13.52
N LYS A 27 10.09 -17.91 -12.26
CA LYS A 27 9.32 -19.10 -11.90
C LYS A 27 7.83 -18.82 -11.67
N LEU A 28 7.36 -17.62 -11.99
CA LEU A 28 5.96 -17.26 -11.83
C LEU A 28 5.06 -18.03 -12.79
N THR A 29 3.92 -18.47 -12.29
CA THR A 29 2.88 -19.11 -13.09
C THR A 29 2.11 -18.04 -13.87
N LEU A 30 1.90 -18.27 -15.16
CA LEU A 30 1.04 -17.40 -15.97
C LEU A 30 -0.42 -17.56 -15.52
N SER A 31 -1.10 -16.43 -15.37
CA SER A 31 -2.50 -16.38 -14.93
C SER A 31 -3.26 -15.32 -15.73
N LEU A 32 -4.60 -15.41 -15.74
CA LEU A 32 -5.48 -14.39 -16.33
C LEU A 32 -5.18 -14.05 -17.80
N ASN A 33 -4.57 -14.99 -18.55
CA ASN A 33 -4.09 -14.81 -19.92
C ASN A 33 -3.12 -13.62 -20.10
N ASP A 34 -2.46 -13.19 -19.02
CA ASP A 34 -1.45 -12.14 -19.06
C ASP A 34 -0.13 -12.67 -19.64
N ASN A 35 0.62 -11.77 -20.30
CA ASN A 35 1.99 -12.08 -20.71
C ASN A 35 2.94 -12.11 -19.49
N LYS A 36 4.14 -12.70 -19.66
CA LYS A 36 5.11 -12.87 -18.57
C LYS A 36 5.47 -11.55 -17.90
N GLU A 37 5.66 -10.47 -18.66
CA GLU A 37 6.04 -9.16 -18.12
C GLU A 37 4.94 -8.56 -17.25
N ARG A 38 3.67 -8.68 -17.66
CA ARG A 38 2.53 -8.22 -16.89
C ARG A 38 2.35 -9.03 -15.61
N VAL A 39 2.55 -10.35 -15.66
CA VAL A 39 2.54 -11.21 -14.47
C VAL A 39 3.65 -10.81 -13.49
N LYS A 40 4.88 -10.56 -13.98
CA LYS A 40 5.98 -10.05 -13.15
C LYS A 40 5.64 -8.72 -12.49
N TRP A 41 5.14 -7.76 -13.27
CA TRP A 41 4.78 -6.43 -12.78
C TRP A 41 3.70 -6.48 -11.70
N ARG A 42 2.58 -7.20 -11.93
CA ARG A 42 1.51 -7.35 -10.94
C ARG A 42 1.97 -8.10 -9.69
N THR A 43 2.81 -9.10 -9.87
CA THR A 43 3.37 -9.85 -8.72
C THR A 43 4.25 -8.94 -7.89
N LYS A 44 5.16 -8.18 -8.51
CA LYS A 44 6.00 -7.22 -7.77
C LYS A 44 5.15 -6.22 -7.00
N GLN A 45 4.14 -5.63 -7.63
CA GLN A 45 3.22 -4.68 -6.98
C GLN A 45 2.54 -5.29 -5.75
N ASN A 46 2.06 -6.54 -5.83
CA ASN A 46 1.47 -7.23 -4.68
C ASN A 46 2.47 -7.40 -3.52
N TYR A 47 3.73 -7.74 -3.82
CA TYR A 47 4.79 -7.80 -2.81
C TYR A 47 5.09 -6.41 -2.22
N ASP A 48 5.21 -5.37 -3.05
CA ASP A 48 5.43 -3.98 -2.61
C ASP A 48 4.33 -3.54 -1.61
N PHE A 49 3.06 -3.81 -1.94
CA PHE A 49 1.91 -3.49 -1.07
C PHE A 49 1.92 -4.29 0.23
N THR A 50 2.24 -5.58 0.16
CA THR A 50 2.34 -6.43 1.35
C THR A 50 3.44 -5.92 2.29
N TYR A 51 4.58 -5.52 1.74
CA TYR A 51 5.68 -4.95 2.53
C TYR A 51 5.26 -3.64 3.21
N LEU A 52 4.60 -2.75 2.48
CA LEU A 52 4.10 -1.48 3.01
C LEU A 52 3.08 -1.70 4.14
N MET A 53 2.15 -2.64 3.96
CA MET A 53 1.17 -3.00 4.98
C MET A 53 1.84 -3.57 6.23
N MET A 54 2.79 -4.49 6.07
CA MET A 54 3.57 -5.06 7.18
C MET A 54 4.33 -3.95 7.93
N TYR A 55 5.02 -3.07 7.21
CA TYR A 55 5.74 -1.92 7.81
C TYR A 55 4.81 -1.01 8.61
N SER A 56 3.62 -0.74 8.07
CA SER A 56 2.64 0.17 8.66
C SER A 56 1.85 -0.44 9.82
N SER A 57 1.82 -1.78 9.92
CA SER A 57 0.94 -2.52 10.85
C SER A 57 1.06 -2.12 12.32
N ILE A 58 2.27 -1.73 12.75
CA ILE A 58 2.54 -1.32 14.14
C ILE A 58 2.58 0.19 14.34
N ARG A 59 2.41 0.98 13.27
CA ARG A 59 2.61 2.44 13.28
C ARG A 59 1.32 3.24 13.48
N GLY A 60 0.17 2.59 13.40
CA GLY A 60 -1.12 3.26 13.52
C GLY A 60 -2.24 2.33 13.98
N LYS A 61 -3.32 2.93 14.49
CA LYS A 61 -4.53 2.20 14.87
C LYS A 61 -5.35 1.73 13.66
N TYR A 62 -5.27 2.49 12.57
CA TYR A 62 -5.93 2.20 11.31
C TYR A 62 -4.93 2.35 10.17
N TYR A 63 -5.19 1.67 9.07
CA TYR A 63 -4.36 1.67 7.87
C TYR A 63 -5.21 2.06 6.67
N ILE A 64 -4.69 2.95 5.82
CA ILE A 64 -5.27 3.28 4.53
C ILE A 64 -4.16 3.25 3.47
N GLN A 65 -4.42 2.55 2.37
CA GLN A 65 -3.53 2.49 1.21
C GLN A 65 -4.20 3.22 0.05
N LEU A 66 -3.50 4.17 -0.55
CA LEU A 66 -4.00 4.97 -1.67
C LEU A 66 -2.99 4.90 -2.82
N GLU A 67 -3.49 4.80 -4.04
CA GLU A 67 -2.70 4.99 -5.26
C GLU A 67 -2.64 6.49 -5.60
N ASP A 68 -1.67 6.90 -6.40
CA ASP A 68 -1.46 8.30 -6.78
C ASP A 68 -2.46 8.81 -7.83
N ASP A 69 -3.16 7.91 -8.51
CA ASP A 69 -4.12 8.20 -9.58
C ASP A 69 -5.59 8.23 -9.11
N VAL A 70 -5.82 8.29 -7.79
CA VAL A 70 -7.17 8.36 -7.21
C VAL A 70 -7.55 9.78 -6.77
N ILE A 71 -8.81 10.15 -7.02
CA ILE A 71 -9.42 11.39 -6.51
C ILE A 71 -10.55 11.02 -5.56
N THR A 72 -10.50 11.57 -4.35
CA THR A 72 -11.52 11.32 -3.33
C THR A 72 -12.84 11.99 -3.67
N LYS A 73 -13.95 11.32 -3.35
CA LYS A 73 -15.28 11.96 -3.33
C LYS A 73 -15.39 12.92 -2.13
N PRO A 74 -16.31 13.92 -2.16
CA PRO A 74 -16.64 14.69 -0.97
C PRO A 74 -16.93 13.79 0.23
N ASP A 75 -16.57 14.24 1.43
CA ASP A 75 -16.77 13.53 2.69
C ASP A 75 -16.05 12.19 2.84
N TYR A 76 -15.07 11.87 1.98
CA TYR A 76 -14.36 10.58 1.98
C TYR A 76 -13.87 10.15 3.37
N ILE A 77 -13.15 11.02 4.10
CA ILE A 77 -12.65 10.73 5.45
C ILE A 77 -13.80 10.61 6.46
N HIS A 78 -14.80 11.50 6.38
CA HIS A 78 -15.94 11.48 7.29
C HIS A 78 -16.77 10.20 7.18
N ILE A 79 -16.92 9.67 5.96
CA ILE A 79 -17.59 8.39 5.71
C ILE A 79 -16.81 7.24 6.37
N ILE A 80 -15.48 7.22 6.24
CA ILE A 80 -14.61 6.20 6.86
C ILE A 80 -14.72 6.27 8.38
N GLU A 81 -14.62 7.46 8.98
CA GLU A 81 -14.73 7.66 10.43
C GLU A 81 -16.11 7.24 10.95
N SER A 82 -17.17 7.60 10.25
CA SER A 82 -18.54 7.21 10.58
C SER A 82 -18.72 5.69 10.54
N PHE A 83 -18.14 5.01 9.55
CA PHE A 83 -18.15 3.55 9.48
C PHE A 83 -17.42 2.91 10.66
N ILE A 84 -16.21 3.38 10.96
CA ILE A 84 -15.40 2.90 12.10
C ILE A 84 -16.18 3.05 13.41
N ASN A 85 -16.83 4.19 13.64
CA ASN A 85 -17.58 4.43 14.86
C ASN A 85 -18.83 3.55 14.98
N LYS A 86 -19.53 3.27 13.87
CA LYS A 86 -20.65 2.32 13.85
C LYS A 86 -20.23 0.90 14.22
N GLN A 87 -19.08 0.44 13.74
CA GLN A 87 -18.56 -0.90 14.06
C GLN A 87 -18.28 -1.04 15.57
N LYS A 88 -17.66 -0.03 16.20
CA LYS A 88 -17.40 -0.03 17.65
C LYS A 88 -18.65 -0.11 18.53
N THR A 89 -19.80 0.36 18.04
CA THR A 89 -21.06 0.34 18.79
C THR A 89 -21.86 -0.95 18.61
N GLN A 90 -21.43 -1.83 17.70
CA GLN A 90 -22.05 -3.13 17.45
C GLN A 90 -21.36 -4.29 18.21
N ASP A 91 -20.18 -4.02 18.77
CA ASP A 91 -19.51 -4.85 19.79
C ASP A 91 -20.01 -4.49 21.19
#